data_AF-A0A815FQT7-F1
#
_entry.id   AF-A0A815FQT7-F1
#
_cell.length_a   1.000
_cell.length_b   1.000
_cell.length_c   1.000
_cell.angle_alpha   90.00
_cell.angle_beta   90.00
_cell.angle_gamma   90.00
#
_symmetry.space_group_name_H-M   'P 1'
#
loop_
_entity.id
_entity.type
_entity.pdbx_description
1 polymer ?
#
loop_
_entity_poly.entity_id
_entity_poly.type
_entity_poly.pdbx_seq_one_letter_code
_entity_poly.pdbx_strand_id
1 'polypeptide(L)'
;MEMSCLLGQQEFEGKRPPMMPTGRTLPSFRPYEYSPRSGGFVDRSFLSGIRPQEYFFHYLIDTAVKTACIGYLQRCLMKHFEGLVVNYDLTVRDSDGSVIQIQYGEDGLAIEKCTYLKEQYYPFLIANQSTILGQDEYSRIVDICGSTKEKPIIKTLKKIRAWRKKLEI
;
A
#
# COMPACT_ATOMS: atom_id res chain seq x y z
N MET A 1 22.29 -12.70 3.05
CA MET A 1 23.28 -13.13 2.05
C MET A 1 24.47 -12.18 2.01
N GLU A 2 24.22 -10.86 1.95
CA GLU A 2 25.26 -9.81 1.88
C GLU A 2 26.23 -9.77 3.07
N MET A 3 25.75 -10.14 4.26
CA MET A 3 26.58 -10.16 5.48
C MET A 3 27.65 -11.25 5.46
N SER A 4 27.34 -12.44 4.94
CA SER A 4 28.19 -13.63 5.06
C SER A 4 28.81 -14.08 3.74
N CYS A 5 28.13 -13.89 2.60
CA CYS A 5 28.53 -14.44 1.31
C CYS A 5 29.19 -13.38 0.42
N LEU A 6 28.40 -12.54 -0.24
CA LEU A 6 28.85 -11.45 -1.11
C LEU A 6 27.76 -10.39 -1.22
N LEU A 7 28.15 -9.15 -1.52
CA LEU A 7 27.25 -8.02 -1.74
C LEU A 7 26.55 -8.07 -3.11
N GLY A 8 27.25 -8.50 -4.15
CA GLY A 8 26.69 -8.64 -5.49
C GLY A 8 26.82 -7.39 -6.35
N GLN A 9 25.96 -7.27 -7.35
CA GLN A 9 25.99 -6.16 -8.31
C GLN A 9 25.38 -4.90 -7.72
N GLN A 10 26.16 -3.82 -7.65
CA GLN A 10 25.62 -2.50 -7.31
C GLN A 10 25.04 -1.83 -8.54
N GLU A 11 23.77 -1.44 -8.44
CA GLU A 11 23.05 -0.77 -9.52
C GLU A 11 22.72 0.68 -9.14
N PHE A 12 22.92 1.58 -10.10
CA PHE A 12 22.58 2.99 -10.06
C PHE A 12 21.42 3.22 -11.02
N GLU A 13 20.26 3.57 -10.49
CA GLU A 13 19.05 3.83 -11.31
C GLU A 13 18.70 2.68 -12.28
N GLY A 14 18.95 1.42 -11.87
CA GLY A 14 18.73 0.23 -12.69
C GLY A 14 19.80 -0.02 -13.76
N LYS A 15 20.93 0.70 -13.70
CA LYS A 15 22.09 0.53 -14.59
C LYS A 15 23.35 0.24 -13.77
N ARG A 16 24.37 -0.29 -14.44
CA ARG A 16 25.72 -0.40 -13.86
C ARG A 16 26.35 0.98 -13.65
N PRO A 17 27.37 1.11 -12.77
CA PRO A 17 28.07 2.38 -12.57
C PRO A 17 28.47 3.01 -13.92
N PRO A 18 28.16 4.29 -14.14
CA PRO A 18 28.44 4.94 -15.41
C PRO A 18 29.96 5.07 -15.61
N MET A 19 30.39 4.99 -16.87
CA MET A 19 31.77 5.26 -17.24
C MET A 19 31.96 6.77 -17.38
N MET A 20 33.07 7.27 -16.85
CA MET A 20 33.52 8.65 -17.07
C MET A 20 33.91 8.86 -18.54
N PRO A 21 33.97 10.11 -19.04
CA PRO A 21 34.43 10.39 -20.41
C PRO A 21 35.82 9.83 -20.74
N THR A 22 36.66 9.60 -19.73
CA THR A 22 37.98 8.93 -19.86
C THR A 22 37.88 7.41 -20.05
N GLY A 23 36.68 6.85 -20.15
CA GLY A 23 36.42 5.42 -20.25
C GLY A 23 36.67 4.63 -18.97
N ARG A 24 36.69 5.28 -17.80
CA ARG A 24 36.95 4.62 -16.48
C ARG A 24 35.72 4.72 -15.58
N THR A 25 35.46 3.70 -14.78
CA THR A 25 34.40 3.76 -13.73
C THR A 25 34.93 4.36 -12.43
N LEU A 26 36.21 4.11 -12.09
CA LEU A 26 36.95 4.79 -11.03
C LEU A 26 38.37 5.13 -11.48
N PRO A 27 39.02 6.15 -10.88
CA PRO A 27 40.41 6.48 -11.18
C PRO A 27 41.39 5.33 -10.97
N SER A 28 41.05 4.39 -10.09
CA SER A 28 41.84 3.19 -9.78
C SER A 28 41.79 2.09 -10.85
N PHE A 29 40.79 2.12 -11.75
CA PHE A 29 40.66 1.15 -12.83
C PHE A 29 41.31 1.63 -14.12
N ARG A 30 41.67 0.69 -14.99
CA ARG A 30 42.20 1.02 -16.32
C ARG A 30 41.08 1.53 -17.22
N PRO A 31 41.38 2.38 -18.23
CA PRO A 31 40.40 2.74 -19.26
C PRO A 31 39.83 1.49 -19.94
N TYR A 32 38.51 1.44 -20.10
CA TYR A 32 37.76 0.39 -20.80
C TYR A 32 37.99 -1.02 -20.24
N GLU A 33 38.19 -1.13 -18.93
CA GLU A 33 38.30 -2.42 -18.27
C GLU A 33 36.94 -3.10 -18.13
N TYR A 34 36.77 -4.30 -18.69
CA TYR A 34 35.52 -5.09 -18.68
C TYR A 34 35.40 -6.06 -17.48
N SER A 35 36.14 -5.84 -16.41
CA SER A 35 36.06 -6.71 -15.24
C SER A 35 34.71 -6.52 -14.51
N PRO A 36 34.09 -7.58 -13.93
CA PRO A 36 32.84 -7.41 -13.21
C PRO A 36 32.99 -6.42 -12.04
N ARG A 37 34.20 -6.35 -11.44
CA ARG A 37 34.54 -5.40 -10.39
C ARG A 37 34.55 -3.95 -10.87
N SER A 38 35.10 -3.66 -12.05
CA SER A 38 35.04 -2.28 -12.61
C SER A 38 33.61 -1.87 -12.88
N GLY A 39 32.76 -2.83 -13.24
CA GLY A 39 31.31 -2.68 -13.44
C GLY A 39 30.48 -2.69 -12.16
N GLY A 40 31.07 -2.57 -10.96
CA GLY A 40 30.33 -2.43 -9.71
C GLY A 40 29.89 -3.74 -9.04
N PHE A 41 30.43 -4.90 -9.45
CA PHE A 41 30.20 -6.17 -8.77
C PHE A 41 31.12 -6.35 -7.57
N VAL A 42 30.54 -6.60 -6.41
CA VAL A 42 31.25 -6.78 -5.13
C VAL A 42 31.16 -8.24 -4.68
N ASP A 43 32.27 -8.95 -4.83
CA ASP A 43 32.40 -10.38 -4.48
C ASP A 43 32.63 -10.60 -2.97
N ARG A 44 32.97 -9.55 -2.22
CA ARG A 44 33.20 -9.64 -0.77
C ARG A 44 31.93 -9.41 0.03
N SER A 45 31.93 -9.95 1.24
CA SER A 45 30.88 -9.75 2.25
C SER A 45 31.25 -8.67 3.25
N PHE A 46 30.25 -8.16 3.99
CA PHE A 46 30.50 -7.22 5.09
C PHE A 46 31.36 -7.82 6.20
N LEU A 47 31.22 -9.12 6.49
CA LEU A 47 32.01 -9.81 7.51
C LEU A 47 33.50 -9.88 7.15
N SER A 48 33.82 -10.12 5.87
CA SER A 48 35.20 -10.21 5.36
C SER A 48 35.83 -8.84 5.05
N GLY A 49 35.03 -7.78 5.09
CA GLY A 49 35.45 -6.42 4.79
C GLY A 49 35.51 -6.13 3.29
N ILE A 50 34.98 -4.97 2.91
CA ILE A 50 34.87 -4.52 1.52
C ILE A 50 36.12 -3.72 1.13
N ARG A 51 36.57 -3.84 -0.12
CA ARG A 51 37.68 -3.02 -0.62
C ARG A 51 37.27 -1.56 -0.80
N PRO A 52 38.17 -0.57 -0.68
CA PRO A 52 37.82 0.84 -0.85
C PRO A 52 37.14 1.17 -2.19
N GLN A 53 37.53 0.50 -3.29
CA GLN A 53 36.92 0.70 -4.61
C GLN A 53 35.46 0.23 -4.64
N GLU A 54 35.19 -0.92 -4.02
CA GLU A 54 33.86 -1.53 -3.91
C GLU A 54 32.98 -0.75 -2.92
N TYR A 55 33.57 -0.24 -1.84
CA TYR A 55 32.89 0.60 -0.85
C TYR A 55 32.42 1.92 -1.44
N PHE A 56 33.19 2.52 -2.36
CA PHE A 56 32.78 3.74 -3.04
C PHE A 56 31.51 3.54 -3.88
N PHE A 57 31.41 2.42 -4.61
CA PHE A 57 30.19 2.08 -5.33
C PHE A 57 29.01 1.82 -4.37
N HIS A 58 29.26 1.27 -3.19
CA HIS A 58 28.23 1.05 -2.17
C HIS A 58 27.73 2.36 -1.54
N TYR A 59 28.63 3.30 -1.23
CA TYR A 59 28.27 4.58 -0.60
C TYR A 59 27.58 5.57 -1.55
N LEU A 60 27.89 5.49 -2.85
CA LEU A 60 27.22 6.31 -3.88
C LEU A 60 25.74 5.96 -4.10
N ILE A 61 25.20 4.97 -3.38
CA ILE A 61 23.76 4.70 -3.46
C ILE A 61 23.01 5.92 -2.97
N ASP A 62 22.26 6.49 -3.90
CA ASP A 62 21.54 7.73 -3.75
C ASP A 62 20.32 7.55 -2.82
N THR A 63 20.62 7.48 -1.53
CA THR A 63 19.65 7.45 -0.44
C THR A 63 19.14 8.84 -0.10
N ALA A 64 19.83 9.89 -0.54
CA ALA A 64 19.51 11.27 -0.17
C ALA A 64 18.57 11.95 -1.19
N VAL A 65 18.79 11.80 -2.50
CA VAL A 65 18.10 12.64 -3.50
C VAL A 65 16.64 12.24 -3.73
N LYS A 66 16.25 11.00 -3.40
CA LYS A 66 14.86 10.53 -3.59
C LYS A 66 13.85 11.08 -2.57
N THR A 67 14.31 11.72 -1.50
CA THR A 67 13.42 12.21 -0.43
C THR A 67 12.80 13.59 -0.73
N ALA A 68 13.51 14.46 -1.43
CA ALA A 68 13.11 15.86 -1.60
C ALA A 68 11.83 16.04 -2.45
N CYS A 69 11.66 15.22 -3.49
CA CYS A 69 10.53 15.36 -4.42
C CYS A 69 9.18 14.98 -3.79
N ILE A 70 9.14 13.94 -2.97
CA ILE A 70 7.89 13.43 -2.38
C ILE A 70 7.37 14.41 -1.33
N GLY A 71 8.25 14.97 -0.50
CA GLY A 71 7.85 15.88 0.59
C GLY A 71 7.25 17.20 0.07
N TYR A 72 7.78 17.75 -1.04
CA TYR A 72 7.20 18.95 -1.64
C TYR A 72 5.82 18.66 -2.23
N LEU A 73 5.68 17.57 -3.00
CA LEU A 73 4.39 17.16 -3.56
C LEU A 73 3.35 16.94 -2.46
N GLN A 74 3.72 16.23 -1.39
CA GLN A 74 2.83 16.00 -0.25
C GLN A 74 2.37 17.32 0.37
N ARG A 75 3.26 18.30 0.56
CA ARG A 75 2.90 19.62 1.10
C ARG A 75 1.94 20.36 0.17
N CYS A 76 2.18 20.35 -1.13
CA CYS A 76 1.30 20.97 -2.12
C CYS A 76 -0.11 20.36 -2.07
N LEU A 77 -0.21 19.03 -2.04
CA LEU A 77 -1.49 18.33 -1.95
C LEU A 77 -2.20 18.60 -0.62
N MET A 78 -1.48 18.51 0.50
CA MET A 78 -2.05 18.75 1.83
C MET A 78 -2.60 20.17 1.96
N LYS A 79 -1.92 21.17 1.38
CA LYS A 79 -2.40 22.56 1.39
C LYS A 79 -3.62 22.81 0.51
N HIS A 80 -3.78 22.12 -0.61
CA HIS A 80 -5.00 22.22 -1.40
C HIS A 80 -6.19 21.47 -0.78
N PHE A 81 -5.91 20.42 0.00
CA PHE A 81 -6.96 19.56 0.57
C PHE A 81 -7.23 19.80 2.06
N GLU A 82 -6.61 20.81 2.69
CA GLU A 82 -6.80 21.08 4.12
C GLU A 82 -8.23 21.53 4.48
N GLY A 83 -8.94 22.14 3.53
CA GLY A 83 -10.32 22.59 3.68
C GLY A 83 -11.40 21.54 3.41
N LEU A 84 -11.01 20.35 2.92
CA LEU A 84 -11.98 19.31 2.57
C LEU A 84 -12.55 18.60 3.79
N VAL A 85 -13.86 18.70 3.98
CA VAL A 85 -14.57 18.06 5.09
C VAL A 85 -15.85 17.39 4.59
N VAL A 86 -16.20 16.27 5.24
CA VAL A 86 -17.50 15.60 5.03
C VAL A 86 -18.54 16.28 5.92
N ASN A 87 -19.56 16.86 5.30
CA ASN A 87 -20.65 17.52 6.00
C ASN A 87 -21.71 16.51 6.48
N TYR A 88 -22.61 16.96 7.35
CA TYR A 88 -23.69 16.12 7.90
C TYR A 88 -24.64 15.54 6.83
N ASP A 89 -24.69 16.16 5.66
CA ASP A 89 -25.45 15.68 4.49
C ASP A 89 -24.69 14.64 3.65
N LEU A 90 -23.56 14.13 4.15
CA LEU A 90 -22.66 13.17 3.50
C LEU A 90 -21.92 13.71 2.27
N THR A 91 -22.10 14.99 1.94
CA THR A 91 -21.37 15.65 0.85
C THR A 91 -19.96 16.05 1.31
N VAL A 92 -18.99 15.95 0.40
CA VAL A 92 -17.63 16.48 0.63
C VAL A 92 -17.60 17.91 0.12
N ARG A 93 -17.34 18.85 1.02
CA ARG A 93 -17.31 20.28 0.72
C ARG A 93 -15.95 20.88 1.04
N ASP A 94 -15.61 21.94 0.30
CA ASP A 94 -14.50 22.81 0.65
C ASP A 94 -14.92 23.82 1.73
N SER A 95 -13.95 24.51 2.30
CA SER A 95 -14.12 25.59 3.28
C SER A 95 -15.03 26.73 2.80
N ASP A 96 -15.08 26.99 1.48
CA ASP A 96 -15.97 27.97 0.85
C ASP A 96 -17.44 27.49 0.71
N GLY A 97 -17.72 26.23 1.07
CA GLY A 97 -19.04 25.63 0.97
C GLY A 97 -19.39 25.06 -0.42
N SER A 98 -18.45 25.09 -1.36
CA SER A 98 -18.56 24.44 -2.67
C SER A 98 -18.59 22.91 -2.51
N VAL A 99 -19.46 22.23 -3.25
CA VAL A 99 -19.59 20.77 -3.21
C VAL A 99 -18.64 20.15 -4.22
N ILE A 100 -17.74 19.28 -3.76
CA ILE A 100 -16.75 18.60 -4.60
C ILE A 100 -17.18 17.16 -4.90
N GLN A 101 -17.71 16.46 -3.90
CA GLN A 101 -18.31 15.13 -4.08
C GLN A 101 -19.67 15.07 -3.40
N ILE A 102 -20.63 14.41 -4.04
CA ILE A 102 -21.97 14.20 -3.49
C ILE A 102 -21.93 13.19 -2.34
N GLN A 103 -21.04 12.20 -2.43
CA GLN A 103 -20.83 11.17 -1.41
C GLN A 103 -19.35 10.80 -1.38
N TYR A 104 -18.78 10.74 -0.17
CA TYR A 104 -17.36 10.37 0.01
C TYR A 104 -17.07 9.01 -0.64
N GLY A 105 -16.12 8.95 -1.57
CA GLY A 105 -15.74 7.69 -2.23
C GLY A 105 -16.85 7.05 -3.08
N GLU A 106 -17.92 7.80 -3.40
CA GLU A 106 -19.15 7.31 -4.06
C GLU A 106 -19.96 6.27 -3.26
N ASP A 107 -19.43 5.72 -2.17
CA ASP A 107 -20.04 4.70 -1.32
C ASP A 107 -20.33 5.18 0.11
N GLY A 108 -19.70 6.29 0.54
CA GLY A 108 -19.82 6.87 1.87
C GLY A 108 -19.16 6.02 2.96
N LEU A 109 -18.29 5.09 2.58
CA LEU A 109 -17.68 4.17 3.54
C LEU A 109 -16.31 4.66 3.98
N ALA A 110 -16.02 4.49 5.27
CA ALA A 110 -14.73 4.84 5.82
C ALA A 110 -13.70 3.70 5.57
N ILE A 111 -12.53 4.06 5.04
CA ILE A 111 -11.52 3.11 4.57
C ILE A 111 -11.07 2.15 5.69
N GLU A 112 -10.96 2.66 6.91
CA GLU A 112 -10.53 1.90 8.08
C GLU A 112 -11.55 0.84 8.53
N LYS A 113 -12.83 0.99 8.15
CA LYS A 113 -13.90 0.04 8.48
C LYS A 113 -14.16 -0.98 7.37
N CYS A 114 -13.63 -0.76 6.18
CA CYS A 114 -13.90 -1.60 5.00
C CYS A 114 -12.97 -2.80 4.85
N THR A 115 -11.99 -3.01 5.72
CA THR A 115 -10.98 -4.06 5.55
C THR A 115 -11.59 -5.46 5.39
N TYR A 116 -12.63 -5.76 6.16
CA TYR A 116 -13.30 -7.07 6.16
C TYR A 116 -14.50 -7.15 5.20
N LEU A 117 -14.86 -6.06 4.51
CA LEU A 117 -15.99 -6.04 3.56
C LEU A 117 -15.63 -6.62 2.18
N LYS A 118 -14.46 -7.24 2.02
CA LYS A 118 -14.06 -7.92 0.78
C LYS A 118 -14.47 -9.38 0.82
N GLU A 119 -14.80 -9.94 -0.34
CA GLU A 119 -15.27 -11.33 -0.48
C GLU A 119 -14.34 -12.38 0.16
N GLN A 120 -13.02 -12.12 0.10
CA GLN A 120 -11.99 -12.97 0.69
C GLN A 120 -12.13 -13.14 2.21
N TYR A 121 -12.70 -12.16 2.91
CA TYR A 121 -12.83 -12.15 4.37
C TYR A 121 -14.25 -12.48 4.86
N TYR A 122 -15.19 -12.77 3.97
CA TYR A 122 -16.54 -13.18 4.36
C TYR A 122 -16.57 -14.45 5.22
N PRO A 123 -15.77 -15.50 4.96
CA PRO A 123 -15.73 -16.67 5.85
C PRO A 123 -15.32 -16.32 7.30
N PHE A 124 -14.42 -15.34 7.46
CA PHE A 124 -14.00 -14.85 8.78
C PHE A 124 -15.13 -14.12 9.52
N LEU A 125 -15.90 -13.29 8.80
CA LEU A 125 -17.06 -12.62 9.39
C LEU A 125 -18.18 -13.61 9.76
N ILE A 126 -18.40 -14.63 8.93
CA ILE A 126 -19.38 -15.69 9.21
C ILE A 126 -18.97 -16.50 10.44
N ALA A 127 -17.69 -16.87 10.56
CA ALA A 127 -17.20 -17.61 11.72
C ALA A 127 -17.34 -16.83 13.03
N ASN A 128 -17.16 -15.51 12.99
CA ASN A 128 -17.26 -14.61 14.15
C ASN A 128 -18.63 -13.91 14.28
N GLN A 129 -19.66 -14.43 13.61
CA GLN A 129 -20.96 -13.79 13.59
C GLN A 129 -21.57 -13.61 14.99
N SER A 130 -21.36 -14.58 15.89
CA SER A 130 -21.90 -14.57 17.25
C SER A 130 -21.26 -13.53 18.18
N THR A 131 -20.07 -13.04 17.85
CA THR A 131 -19.37 -12.00 18.63
C THR A 131 -19.57 -10.61 18.04
N ILE A 132 -19.77 -10.52 16.73
CA ILE A 132 -20.00 -9.25 16.01
C ILE A 132 -21.43 -8.74 16.22
N LEU A 133 -22.43 -9.62 16.20
CA LEU A 133 -23.83 -9.26 16.42
C LEU A 133 -24.21 -9.49 17.89
N GLY A 134 -24.58 -8.43 18.60
CA GLY A 134 -25.23 -8.59 19.92
C GLY A 134 -26.50 -9.42 19.79
N GLN A 135 -26.84 -10.21 20.83
CA GLN A 135 -28.02 -11.10 20.83
C GLN A 135 -29.33 -10.34 20.52
N ASP A 136 -29.42 -9.06 20.93
CA ASP A 136 -30.59 -8.20 20.71
C ASP A 136 -30.55 -7.41 19.39
N GLU A 137 -29.39 -7.29 18.74
CA GLU A 137 -29.26 -6.52 17.50
C GLU A 137 -29.68 -7.34 16.28
N TYR A 138 -29.47 -8.65 16.31
CA TYR A 138 -29.89 -9.54 15.24
C TYR A 138 -31.41 -9.53 15.06
N SER A 139 -32.18 -9.58 16.15
CA SER A 139 -33.65 -9.49 16.09
C SER A 139 -34.09 -8.12 15.56
N ARG A 140 -33.50 -7.02 16.05
CA ARG A 140 -33.79 -5.66 15.56
C ARG A 140 -33.49 -5.47 14.07
N ILE A 141 -32.36 -5.97 13.57
CA ILE A 141 -32.01 -5.88 12.15
C ILE A 141 -33.00 -6.69 11.32
N VAL A 142 -33.38 -7.89 11.77
CA VAL A 142 -34.39 -8.71 11.09
C VAL A 142 -35.77 -8.02 11.10
N ASP A 143 -36.13 -7.32 12.17
CA ASP A 143 -37.40 -6.60 12.31
C ASP A 143 -37.45 -5.33 11.45
N ILE A 144 -36.37 -4.54 11.43
CA ILE A 144 -36.22 -3.37 10.55
C ILE A 144 -36.28 -3.81 9.09
N CYS A 145 -35.53 -4.86 8.74
CA CYS A 145 -35.46 -5.41 7.38
C CYS A 145 -36.76 -6.11 6.96
N GLY A 146 -37.53 -6.64 7.93
CA GLY A 146 -38.87 -7.21 7.74
C GLY A 146 -39.99 -6.18 7.63
N SER A 147 -39.81 -4.99 8.25
CA SER A 147 -40.73 -3.86 8.16
C SER A 147 -40.68 -3.17 6.79
N THR A 148 -39.55 -3.23 6.09
CA THR A 148 -39.41 -2.69 4.73
C THR A 148 -40.19 -3.55 3.74
N LYS A 149 -41.26 -3.02 3.13
CA LYS A 149 -42.09 -3.72 2.10
C LYS A 149 -41.37 -3.94 0.75
N GLU A 150 -40.05 -3.84 0.72
CA GLU A 150 -39.26 -4.01 -0.49
C GLU A 150 -39.09 -5.50 -0.81
N LYS A 151 -39.71 -5.91 -1.92
CA LYS A 151 -39.62 -7.27 -2.49
C LYS A 151 -38.19 -7.83 -2.60
N PRO A 152 -37.14 -7.08 -2.99
CA PRO A 152 -35.78 -7.63 -3.07
C PRO A 152 -35.25 -8.08 -1.71
N ILE A 153 -35.47 -7.28 -0.67
CA ILE A 153 -34.98 -7.53 0.69
C ILE A 153 -35.57 -8.83 1.25
N ILE A 154 -36.89 -9.02 1.12
CA ILE A 154 -37.59 -10.23 1.57
C ILE A 154 -37.07 -11.48 0.84
N LYS A 155 -36.75 -11.37 -0.45
CA LYS A 155 -36.18 -12.48 -1.24
C LYS A 155 -34.79 -12.87 -0.72
N THR A 156 -33.97 -11.89 -0.37
CA THR A 156 -32.63 -12.10 0.20
C THR A 156 -32.72 -12.73 1.59
N LEU A 157 -33.63 -12.27 2.45
CA LEU A 157 -33.88 -12.88 3.77
C LEU A 157 -34.31 -14.36 3.67
N LYS A 158 -35.18 -14.69 2.71
CA LYS A 158 -35.58 -16.09 2.45
C LYS A 158 -34.39 -16.95 2.00
N LYS A 159 -33.51 -16.41 1.14
CA LYS A 159 -32.29 -17.10 0.72
C LYS A 159 -31.34 -17.33 1.90
N ILE A 160 -31.17 -16.34 2.78
CA ILE A 160 -30.33 -16.45 3.99
C ILE A 160 -30.86 -17.54 4.91
N ARG A 161 -32.17 -17.59 5.18
CA ARG A 161 -32.79 -18.67 5.99
C ARG A 161 -32.59 -20.05 5.36
N ALA A 162 -32.75 -20.16 4.04
CA ALA A 162 -32.53 -21.41 3.31
C ALA A 162 -31.07 -21.86 3.32
N TRP A 163 -30.13 -20.91 3.24
CA TRP A 163 -28.70 -21.16 3.32
C TRP A 163 -28.27 -21.58 4.74
N ARG A 164 -28.82 -20.97 5.78
CA ARG A 164 -28.57 -21.34 7.18
C ARG A 164 -29.05 -22.76 7.49
N LYS A 165 -30.24 -23.15 7.00
CA LYS A 165 -30.73 -24.55 7.06
C LYS A 165 -29.85 -25.57 6.33
N LYS A 166 -29.01 -25.14 5.38
CA LYS A 166 -28.04 -26.01 4.69
C LYS A 166 -26.71 -26.15 5.43
N LEU A 167 -26.38 -25.19 6.31
CA LEU A 167 -25.16 -25.18 7.11
C LEU A 167 -25.36 -25.83 8.48
N GLU A 168 -26.56 -25.76 9.04
CA GLU A 168 -26.97 -26.52 10.22
C GLU A 168 -27.22 -27.99 9.80
N ILE A 169 -26.14 -28.79 9.76
CA ILE A 169 -26.16 -30.24 10.01
C ILE A 169 -26.00 -30.44 11.52
#